data_AF-A0A2W7HVF9-F1
#
_entry.id   AF-A0A2W7HVF9-F1
#
_cell.length_a   1.000
_cell.length_b   1.000
_cell.length_c   1.000
_cell.angle_alpha   90.00
_cell.angle_beta   90.00
_cell.angle_gamma   90.00
#
_symmetry.space_group_name_H-M   'P 1'
#
loop_
_entity.id
_entity.type
_entity.pdbx_description
1 polymer ?
#
loop_
_entity_poly.entity_id
_entity_poly.type
_entity_poly.pdbx_seq_one_letter_code
_entity_poly.pdbx_strand_id
1 'polypeptide(L)'
;MTGAAQMLTVRVPLVVRKQRGGRKLMVAPSSTTSRGSAPADTTLVKALARAFRWRRMMETGRYGTIDELAAAEKINSSYVSRLLRLTLLAPDIVEAILDGRQQEGMTLPALMEPFPIEWARQRGRRWSPSPPPPNPPIAARGARDARPA
;
A
#
# COMPACT_ATOMS: atom_id res chain seq x y z
N MET A 1 -46.42 -39.13 -10.00
CA MET A 1 -46.72 -37.92 -9.22
C MET A 1 -45.41 -37.14 -9.08
N THR A 2 -45.27 -36.04 -9.82
CA THR A 2 -44.00 -35.31 -10.02
C THR A 2 -43.78 -34.33 -8.87
N GLY A 3 -42.70 -34.51 -8.10
CA GLY A 3 -42.37 -33.64 -6.96
C GLY A 3 -41.90 -32.27 -7.42
N ALA A 4 -42.77 -31.26 -7.31
CA ALA A 4 -42.41 -29.88 -7.61
C ALA A 4 -41.45 -29.34 -6.54
N ALA A 5 -40.31 -28.80 -6.97
CA ALA A 5 -39.35 -28.13 -6.10
C ALA A 5 -40.02 -26.92 -5.43
N GLN A 6 -40.19 -26.97 -4.11
CA GLN A 6 -40.77 -25.87 -3.35
C GLN A 6 -39.75 -24.75 -3.19
N MET A 7 -40.06 -23.57 -3.72
CA MET A 7 -39.22 -22.39 -3.63
C MET A 7 -39.52 -21.63 -2.34
N LEU A 8 -38.54 -21.55 -1.44
CA LEU A 8 -38.67 -20.85 -0.16
C LEU A 8 -38.03 -19.46 -0.28
N THR A 9 -38.87 -18.42 -0.28
CA THR A 9 -38.41 -17.03 -0.41
C THR A 9 -38.23 -16.41 0.97
N VAL A 10 -36.99 -16.11 1.35
CA VAL A 10 -36.66 -15.42 2.62
C VAL A 10 -36.46 -13.94 2.34
N ARG A 11 -37.27 -13.07 2.97
CA ARG A 11 -37.07 -11.62 2.96
C ARG A 11 -36.28 -11.20 4.19
N VAL A 12 -35.00 -10.91 4.00
CA VAL A 12 -34.13 -10.34 5.04
C VAL A 12 -34.11 -8.82 4.88
N PRO A 13 -34.58 -8.03 5.85
CA PRO A 13 -34.46 -6.58 5.81
C PRO A 13 -32.99 -6.19 6.01
N LEU A 14 -32.30 -5.85 4.91
CA LEU A 14 -30.90 -5.44 4.94
C LEU A 14 -30.80 -3.92 4.87
N VAL A 15 -30.26 -3.30 5.93
CA VAL A 15 -30.01 -1.85 5.97
C VAL A 15 -28.63 -1.58 5.39
N VAL A 16 -28.57 -1.20 4.10
CA VAL A 16 -27.31 -0.81 3.45
C VAL A 16 -26.93 0.59 3.92
N ARG A 17 -26.16 0.67 5.00
CA ARG A 17 -25.57 1.93 5.44
C ARG A 17 -24.49 2.34 4.44
N LYS A 18 -24.69 3.44 3.70
CA LYS A 18 -23.65 4.05 2.86
C LYS A 18 -22.49 4.52 3.76
N GLN A 19 -21.48 3.69 3.94
CA GLN A 19 -20.20 4.14 4.49
C GLN A 19 -19.58 5.14 3.50
N ARG A 20 -19.70 6.44 3.80
CA ARG A 20 -18.88 7.47 3.13
C ARG A 20 -17.43 7.23 3.54
N GLY A 21 -16.65 6.59 2.67
CA GLY A 21 -15.21 6.37 2.87
C GLY A 21 -14.70 4.93 2.69
N GLY A 22 -15.57 3.95 2.43
CA GLY A 22 -15.13 2.57 2.13
C GLY A 22 -14.51 2.42 0.74
N ARG A 23 -13.53 1.51 0.58
CA ARG A 23 -12.98 1.12 -0.74
C ARG A 23 -14.12 0.59 -1.61
N LYS A 24 -14.35 1.21 -2.77
CA LYS A 24 -15.31 0.71 -3.76
C LYS A 24 -14.59 -0.27 -4.68
N LEU A 25 -15.02 -1.54 -4.66
CA LEU A 25 -14.57 -2.56 -5.61
C LEU A 25 -15.66 -2.70 -6.68
N MET A 26 -15.34 -2.38 -7.93
CA MET A 26 -16.24 -2.58 -9.06
C MET A 26 -16.07 -4.00 -9.58
N VAL A 27 -17.02 -4.89 -9.28
CA VAL A 27 -17.05 -6.26 -9.80
C VAL A 27 -17.93 -6.25 -11.05
N ALA A 28 -17.32 -6.32 -12.23
CA ALA A 28 -18.04 -6.50 -13.48
C ALA A 28 -18.46 -7.98 -13.67
N PRO A 29 -19.65 -8.27 -14.22
CA PRO A 29 -20.10 -9.64 -14.44
C PRO A 29 -19.20 -10.38 -15.44
N SER A 30 -18.87 -11.61 -15.08
CA SER A 30 -17.92 -12.51 -15.73
C SER A 30 -18.12 -12.63 -17.24
N SER A 31 -17.27 -11.95 -18.00
CA SER A 31 -16.80 -12.45 -19.31
C SER A 31 -15.54 -11.74 -19.83
N THR A 32 -15.15 -10.57 -19.31
CA THR A 32 -13.96 -9.85 -19.81
C THR A 32 -13.14 -9.15 -18.71
N THR A 33 -13.07 -9.71 -17.51
CA THR A 33 -12.10 -9.25 -16.51
C THR A 33 -10.95 -10.23 -16.49
N SER A 34 -9.78 -9.78 -16.96
CA SER A 34 -8.50 -10.47 -16.85
C SER A 34 -8.41 -11.21 -15.51
N ARG A 35 -8.58 -12.53 -15.55
CA ARG A 35 -8.48 -13.44 -14.42
C ARG A 35 -7.00 -13.65 -14.16
N GLY A 36 -6.35 -12.72 -13.48
CA GLY A 36 -4.93 -12.86 -13.14
C GLY A 36 -4.27 -11.69 -12.40
N SER A 37 -4.77 -10.45 -12.54
CA SER A 37 -4.16 -9.32 -11.85
C SER A 37 -4.90 -9.02 -10.55
N ALA A 38 -4.29 -9.35 -9.40
CA ALA A 38 -4.69 -8.69 -8.17
C ALA A 38 -4.59 -7.16 -8.39
N PRO A 39 -5.53 -6.35 -7.87
CA PRO A 39 -5.40 -4.91 -7.97
C PRO A 39 -4.07 -4.50 -7.33
N ALA A 40 -3.23 -3.78 -8.09
CA ALA A 40 -1.92 -3.31 -7.63
C ALA A 40 -2.02 -2.68 -6.23
N ASP A 41 -1.02 -2.92 -5.38
CA ASP A 41 -0.99 -2.32 -4.06
C ASP A 41 -0.89 -0.79 -4.21
N THR A 42 -2.04 -0.13 -4.05
CA THR A 42 -2.17 1.32 -4.24
C THR A 42 -1.23 2.09 -3.32
N THR A 43 -0.88 1.53 -2.16
CA THR A 43 0.07 2.12 -1.22
C THR A 43 1.46 2.14 -1.83
N LEU A 44 1.86 1.01 -2.41
CA LEU A 44 3.18 0.85 -3.01
C LEU A 44 3.32 1.69 -4.29
N VAL A 45 2.28 1.70 -5.13
CA VAL A 45 2.22 2.56 -6.33
C VAL A 45 2.34 4.04 -5.95
N LYS A 46 1.61 4.50 -4.93
CA LYS A 46 1.72 5.89 -4.44
C LYS A 46 3.10 6.22 -3.89
N ALA A 47 3.73 5.29 -3.19
CA ALA A 47 5.08 5.47 -2.66
C ALA A 47 6.10 5.62 -3.79
N LEU A 48 6.03 4.77 -4.83
CA LEU A 48 6.87 4.89 -6.02
C LEU A 48 6.64 6.23 -6.74
N ALA A 49 5.38 6.58 -7.02
CA ALA A 49 5.05 7.85 -7.66
C ALA A 49 5.62 9.05 -6.89
N ARG A 50 5.54 9.02 -5.55
CA ARG A 50 6.12 10.05 -4.69
C ARG A 50 7.65 10.09 -4.77
N ALA A 51 8.30 8.93 -4.70
CA ALA A 51 9.75 8.82 -4.80
C ALA A 51 10.29 9.38 -6.12
N PHE A 52 9.69 9.01 -7.25
CA PHE A 52 10.09 9.51 -8.57
C PHE A 52 9.80 11.01 -8.72
N ARG A 53 8.67 11.50 -8.21
CA ARG A 53 8.36 12.95 -8.19
C ARG A 53 9.40 13.74 -7.40
N TRP A 54 9.76 13.26 -6.22
CA TRP A 54 10.76 13.88 -5.35
C TRP A 54 12.14 13.90 -5.99
N ARG A 55 12.57 12.76 -6.55
CA ARG A 55 13.81 12.67 -7.31
C ARG A 55 13.84 13.69 -8.44
N ARG A 56 12.76 13.80 -9.23
CA ARG A 56 12.66 14.79 -10.31
C ARG A 56 12.78 16.22 -9.79
N MET A 57 12.13 16.57 -8.67
CA MET A 57 12.25 17.92 -8.10
C MET A 57 13.68 18.25 -7.68
N MET A 58 14.41 17.29 -7.12
CA MET A 58 15.82 17.45 -6.78
C MET A 58 16.70 17.56 -8.04
N GLU A 59 16.47 16.72 -9.05
CA GLU A 59 17.20 16.77 -10.33
C GLU A 59 16.97 18.10 -11.08
N THR A 60 15.78 18.69 -10.97
CA THR A 60 15.49 20.03 -11.53
C THR A 60 16.07 21.18 -10.71
N GLY A 61 16.74 20.91 -9.58
CA GLY A 61 17.31 21.93 -8.70
C GLY A 61 16.28 22.72 -7.87
N ARG A 62 15.02 22.26 -7.81
CA ARG A 62 14.00 22.90 -6.95
C ARG A 62 14.32 22.76 -5.46
N TYR A 63 14.99 21.68 -5.09
CA TYR A 63 15.53 21.43 -3.77
C TYR A 63 16.96 20.92 -3.93
N GLY A 64 17.92 21.52 -3.22
CA GLY A 64 19.34 21.16 -3.30
C GLY A 64 19.70 19.97 -2.40
N THR A 65 18.94 19.76 -1.32
CA THR A 65 19.22 18.71 -0.33
C THR A 65 17.97 17.93 0.08
N ILE A 66 18.18 16.75 0.66
CA ILE A 66 17.10 15.94 1.23
C ILE A 66 16.43 16.69 2.39
N ASP A 67 17.20 17.43 3.20
CA ASP A 67 16.68 18.17 4.35
C ASP A 67 15.78 19.33 3.94
N GLU A 68 16.12 20.05 2.86
CA GLU A 68 15.25 21.07 2.26
C GLU A 68 13.93 20.49 1.76
N LEU A 69 13.99 19.38 1.03
CA LEU A 69 12.81 18.67 0.55
C LEU A 69 11.95 18.19 1.72
N ALA A 70 12.57 17.63 2.76
CA ALA A 70 11.93 17.14 3.96
C ALA A 70 11.21 18.27 4.72
N ALA A 71 11.86 19.43 4.88
CA ALA A 71 11.28 20.61 5.50
C ALA A 71 10.10 21.14 4.68
N ALA A 72 10.21 21.22 3.35
CA ALA A 72 9.15 21.70 2.47
C ALA A 72 7.91 20.79 2.48
N GLU A 73 8.12 19.48 2.49
CA GLU A 73 7.04 18.48 2.53
C GLU A 73 6.53 18.18 3.94
N LYS A 74 7.16 18.76 4.98
CA LYS A 74 6.88 18.52 6.41
C LYS A 74 6.97 17.04 6.79
N ILE A 75 7.99 16.36 6.28
CA ILE A 75 8.24 14.93 6.47
C ILE A 75 9.63 14.74 7.06
N ASN A 76 9.82 13.66 7.83
CA ASN A 76 11.12 13.33 8.38
C ASN A 76 12.13 13.00 7.26
N SER A 77 13.32 13.62 7.31
CA SER A 77 14.42 13.40 6.34
C SER A 77 14.76 11.92 6.16
N SER A 78 14.81 11.13 7.24
CA SER A 78 15.04 9.69 7.18
C SER A 78 13.96 8.92 6.39
N TYR A 79 12.72 9.40 6.40
CA TYR A 79 11.66 8.82 5.58
C TYR A 79 11.81 9.22 4.11
N VAL A 80 12.17 10.48 3.84
CA VAL A 80 12.45 10.95 2.47
C VAL A 80 13.57 10.12 1.84
N SER A 81 14.69 9.94 2.56
CA SER A 81 15.81 9.11 2.12
C SER A 81 15.38 7.66 1.82
N ARG A 82 14.59 7.04 2.70
CA ARG A 82 14.06 5.67 2.49
C ARG A 82 13.14 5.59 1.27
N LEU A 83 12.32 6.61 1.04
CA LEU A 83 11.42 6.66 -0.12
C LEU A 83 12.20 6.88 -1.42
N LEU A 84 13.18 7.79 -1.43
CA LEU A 84 14.04 8.04 -2.58
C LEU A 84 14.82 6.79 -2.99
N ARG A 85 15.21 5.93 -2.03
CA ARG A 85 15.84 4.64 -2.33
C ARG A 85 14.98 3.76 -3.25
N LEU A 86 13.65 3.86 -3.20
CA LEU A 86 12.77 3.10 -4.11
C LEU A 86 13.04 3.39 -5.59
N THR A 87 13.61 4.55 -5.93
CA THR A 87 14.00 4.88 -7.31
C THR A 87 15.20 4.06 -7.81
N LEU A 88 15.87 3.32 -6.93
CA LEU A 88 16.99 2.42 -7.25
C LEU A 88 16.53 0.99 -7.54
N LEU A 89 15.22 0.73 -7.52
CA LEU A 89 14.67 -0.56 -7.92
C LEU A 89 14.93 -0.81 -9.40
N ALA A 90 15.11 -2.09 -9.73
CA ALA A 90 15.21 -2.54 -11.11
C ALA A 90 13.92 -2.19 -11.87
N PRO A 91 14.01 -1.74 -13.13
CA PRO A 91 12.85 -1.26 -13.89
C PRO A 91 11.76 -2.32 -14.05
N ASP A 92 12.15 -3.59 -14.24
CA ASP A 92 11.26 -4.75 -14.30
C ASP A 92 10.47 -4.97 -13.00
N ILE A 93 11.08 -4.65 -11.85
CA ILE A 93 10.39 -4.72 -10.55
C ILE A 93 9.39 -3.57 -10.42
N VAL A 94 9.75 -2.37 -10.85
CA VAL A 94 8.83 -1.21 -10.85
C VAL A 94 7.63 -1.50 -11.75
N GLU A 95 7.85 -2.01 -12.95
CA GLU A 95 6.78 -2.44 -13.86
C GLU A 95 5.89 -3.53 -13.24
N ALA A 96 6.49 -4.56 -12.64
CA ALA A 96 5.73 -5.60 -11.95
C ALA A 96 4.86 -5.04 -10.82
N ILE A 97 5.33 -4.05 -10.07
CA ILE A 97 4.54 -3.38 -9.03
C ILE A 97 3.37 -2.59 -9.62
N LEU A 98 3.61 -1.85 -10.71
CA LEU A 98 2.58 -1.06 -11.37
C LEU A 98 1.48 -1.94 -11.98
N ASP A 99 1.88 -3.11 -12.49
CA ASP A 99 0.97 -4.12 -13.05
C ASP A 99 0.30 -4.99 -11.99
N GLY A 100 0.61 -4.84 -10.70
CA GLY A 100 0.09 -5.71 -9.65
C GLY A 100 0.64 -7.15 -9.70
N ARG A 101 1.74 -7.37 -10.43
CA ARG A 101 2.46 -8.63 -10.60
C ARG A 101 3.69 -8.76 -9.69
N GLN A 102 3.81 -7.91 -8.67
CA GLN A 102 4.94 -7.97 -7.74
C GLN A 102 5.01 -9.30 -6.98
N GLN A 103 6.22 -9.70 -6.59
CA GLN A 103 6.44 -10.91 -5.80
C GLN A 103 5.70 -10.84 -4.45
N GLU A 104 5.21 -11.99 -4.00
CA GLU A 104 4.57 -12.09 -2.69
C GLU A 104 5.55 -11.65 -1.58
N GLY A 105 5.07 -10.86 -0.62
CA GLY A 105 5.91 -10.26 0.42
C GLY A 105 6.59 -8.94 0.02
N MET A 106 6.57 -8.55 -1.25
CA MET A 106 7.04 -7.23 -1.71
C MET A 106 6.03 -6.13 -1.33
N THR A 107 6.06 -5.78 -0.05
CA THR A 107 5.21 -4.74 0.55
C THR A 107 6.00 -3.45 0.75
N LEU A 108 5.31 -2.33 0.95
CA LEU A 108 5.99 -1.06 1.25
C LEU A 108 6.94 -1.18 2.46
N PRO A 109 6.55 -1.77 3.62
CA PRO A 109 7.49 -2.01 4.72
C PRO A 109 8.75 -2.79 4.31
N ALA A 110 8.61 -3.86 3.51
CA ALA A 110 9.75 -4.66 3.06
C ALA A 110 10.72 -3.87 2.17
N LEU A 111 10.20 -2.91 1.39
CA LEU A 111 10.98 -2.01 0.55
C LEU A 111 11.54 -0.79 1.32
N MET A 112 10.98 -0.49 2.49
CA MET A 112 11.54 0.50 3.44
C MET A 112 12.76 -0.02 4.19
N GLU A 113 13.02 -1.33 4.18
CA GLU A 113 14.27 -1.93 4.65
C GLU A 113 15.38 -1.85 3.59
N PRO A 114 16.67 -1.80 4.00
CA PRO A 114 17.80 -1.87 3.08
C PRO A 114 17.68 -3.03 2.08
N PHE A 115 17.99 -2.73 0.82
CA PHE A 115 18.03 -3.69 -0.28
C PHE A 115 19.25 -3.42 -1.16
N PRO A 116 19.79 -4.45 -1.84
CA PRO A 116 20.98 -4.31 -2.67
C PRO A 116 20.74 -3.34 -3.83
N ILE A 117 21.73 -2.53 -4.17
CA ILE A 117 21.63 -1.61 -5.32
C ILE A 117 21.76 -2.36 -6.65
N GLU A 118 22.42 -3.51 -6.65
CA GLU A 118 22.63 -4.33 -7.84
C GLU A 118 21.35 -5.05 -8.25
N TRP A 119 20.83 -4.73 -9.44
CA TRP A 119 19.56 -5.29 -9.93
C TRP A 119 19.53 -6.82 -10.00
N ALA A 120 20.65 -7.46 -10.31
CA ALA A 120 20.75 -8.93 -10.30
C ALA A 120 20.45 -9.51 -8.90
N ARG A 121 20.95 -8.86 -7.85
CA ARG A 121 20.67 -9.25 -6.45
C ARG A 121 19.25 -8.91 -6.03
N GLN A 122 18.67 -7.83 -6.56
CA GLN A 122 17.27 -7.49 -6.30
C GLN A 122 16.31 -8.55 -6.87
N ARG A 123 16.55 -9.02 -8.10
CA ARG A 123 15.74 -10.08 -8.75
C ARG A 123 15.80 -11.41 -8.02
N GLY A 124 16.98 -11.79 -7.52
CA GLY A 124 17.17 -13.02 -6.74
C GLY A 124 16.74 -12.91 -5.27
N ARG A 125 16.34 -11.72 -4.80
CA ARG A 125 15.96 -11.51 -3.40
C ARG A 125 14.59 -12.12 -3.14
N ARG A 126 14.51 -12.97 -2.13
CA ARG A 126 13.23 -13.38 -1.56
C ARG A 126 12.71 -12.26 -0.64
N TRP A 127 11.59 -11.67 -1.02
CA TRP A 127 10.91 -10.64 -0.23
C TRP A 127 10.07 -11.32 0.85
N SER A 128 10.22 -10.86 2.08
CA SER A 128 9.38 -11.30 3.19
C SER A 128 8.41 -10.19 3.55
N PRO A 129 7.10 -10.47 3.75
CA PRO A 129 6.21 -9.48 4.31
C PRO A 129 6.73 -9.10 5.70
N SER A 130 6.93 -7.79 5.93
CA SER A 130 7.30 -7.33 7.28
C SER A 130 6.18 -7.75 8.24
N PRO A 131 6.50 -8.34 9.41
CA PRO A 131 5.48 -8.68 10.39
C PRO A 131 4.70 -7.42 10.77
N PRO A 132 3.36 -7.50 10.93
CA PRO A 132 2.58 -6.35 11.39
C PRO A 132 3.19 -5.85 12.71
N PRO A 133 3.25 -4.52 12.95
CA PRO A 133 3.75 -4.01 14.22
C PRO A 133 2.96 -4.67 15.35
N PRO A 134 3.60 -5.04 16.47
CA PRO A 134 2.89 -5.62 17.60
C PRO A 134 1.76 -4.66 17.99
N ASN A 135 0.53 -5.17 18.08
CA ASN A 135 -0.61 -4.39 18.56
C ASN A 135 -0.20 -3.78 19.92
N PRO A 136 -0.21 -2.45 20.08
CA PRO A 136 0.03 -1.87 21.39
C PRO A 136 -1.04 -2.41 22.34
N PRO A 137 -0.68 -2.77 23.59
CA PRO A 137 -1.65 -3.27 24.55
C PRO A 137 -2.80 -2.27 24.69
N ILE A 138 -4.02 -2.79 24.70
CA ILE A 138 -5.31 -2.04 24.76
C ILE A 138 -5.39 -1.08 25.97
N ALA A 139 -4.47 -1.17 26.92
CA ALA A 139 -4.44 -0.45 28.18
C ALA A 139 -4.15 1.06 28.12
N ALA A 140 -3.78 1.65 26.97
CA ALA A 140 -3.43 3.08 26.91
C ALA A 140 -4.58 4.03 26.52
N ARG A 141 -5.84 3.57 26.51
CA ARG A 141 -7.00 4.38 26.08
C ARG A 141 -7.84 5.01 27.20
N GLY A 142 -7.37 4.99 28.45
CA GLY A 142 -8.10 5.53 29.59
C GLY A 142 -7.19 6.05 30.70
N ALA A 143 -6.45 7.12 30.45
CA ALA A 143 -5.76 7.89 31.50
C ALA A 143 -5.48 9.32 31.02
N ARG A 144 -6.53 10.05 30.65
CA ARG A 144 -6.50 11.51 30.53
C ARG A 144 -7.82 12.09 31.03
N ASP A 145 -8.15 11.84 32.30
CA ASP A 145 -9.15 12.59 33.05
C ASP A 145 -8.85 12.39 34.55
N ALA A 146 -7.86 13.13 35.05
CA ALA A 146 -7.68 13.41 36.49
C ALA A 146 -6.57 14.46 36.66
N ARG A 147 -6.94 15.75 36.60
CA ARG A 147 -6.27 16.79 37.39
C ARG A 147 -7.28 17.23 38.45
N PRO A 148 -7.05 16.99 39.75
CA PRO A 148 -7.70 17.77 40.79
C PRO A 148 -6.85 18.99 41.17
N ALA A 149 -7.58 20.09 41.38
CA ALA A 149 -7.31 21.37 42.05
C ALA A 149 -5.85 21.84 42.25
#